data_AF-A0A9N9KEZ0-F1
#
_entry.id   AF-A0A9N9KEZ0-F1
#
_cell.length_a   1.000
_cell.length_b   1.000
_cell.length_c   1.000
_cell.angle_alpha   90.00
_cell.angle_beta   90.00
_cell.angle_gamma   90.00
#
_symmetry.space_group_name_H-M   'P 1'
#
loop_
_entity.id
_entity.type
_entity.pdbx_description
1 polymer ?
#
loop_
_entity_poly.entity_id
_entity_poly.type
_entity_poly.pdbx_seq_one_letter_code
_entity_poly.pdbx_strand_id
1 'polypeptide(L)'
;ILYSYKHGDFLATIAKNIKCGKTTVHDTLKRYAQTGSTMPRKCPGPKSIFNKSALEELRKIGPIVPIRSTINGEVYTKLIRRHAIFAICQLVPNGQ
;
A
#
# COMPACT_ATOMS: atom_id res chain seq x y z
N ILE A 1 10.97 -16.52 -17.09
CA ILE A 1 9.81 -17.38 -16.73
C ILE A 1 8.84 -17.49 -17.89
N LEU A 2 8.13 -16.42 -18.25
CA LEU A 2 7.11 -16.47 -19.32
C LEU A 2 7.64 -16.92 -20.68
N TYR A 3 8.77 -16.36 -21.09
CA TYR A 3 9.43 -16.71 -22.34
C TYR A 3 9.71 -18.22 -22.41
N SER A 4 10.45 -18.75 -21.44
CA SER A 4 10.75 -20.18 -21.30
C SER A 4 9.49 -21.06 -21.30
N TYR A 5 8.44 -20.64 -20.58
CA TYR A 5 7.17 -21.37 -20.54
C TYR A 5 6.47 -21.39 -21.92
N LYS A 6 6.51 -20.29 -22.67
CA LYS A 6 5.97 -20.24 -24.05
C LYS A 6 6.75 -21.12 -25.02
N HIS A 7 8.03 -21.38 -24.76
CA HIS A 7 8.85 -22.33 -25.51
C HIS A 7 8.62 -23.79 -25.11
N GLY A 8 7.75 -24.07 -24.13
CA GLY A 8 7.45 -25.42 -23.69
C GLY A 8 8.38 -25.96 -22.60
N ASP A 9 9.21 -25.11 -21.98
CA ASP A 9 10.09 -25.55 -20.90
C ASP A 9 9.29 -25.98 -19.67
N PHE A 10 9.72 -27.08 -19.05
CA PHE A 10 9.14 -27.54 -17.79
C PHE A 10 9.45 -26.57 -16.64
N LEU A 11 8.48 -26.41 -15.73
CA LEU A 11 8.58 -25.51 -14.56
C LEU A 11 9.85 -25.72 -13.73
N ALA A 12 10.27 -26.98 -13.55
CA ALA A 12 11.48 -27.32 -12.79
C ALA A 12 12.77 -26.84 -13.48
N THR A 13 12.81 -26.93 -14.81
CA THR A 13 13.93 -26.44 -15.63
C THR A 13 14.00 -24.91 -15.58
N ILE A 14 12.86 -24.24 -15.71
CA ILE A 14 12.74 -22.78 -15.56
C ILE A 14 13.23 -22.33 -14.18
N ALA A 15 12.80 -23.03 -13.13
CA ALA A 15 13.19 -22.73 -11.75
C ALA A 15 14.71 -22.88 -11.54
N LYS A 16 15.32 -23.95 -12.06
CA LYS A 16 16.78 -24.16 -12.01
C LYS A 16 17.54 -23.08 -12.77
N ASN A 17 17.12 -22.76 -14.00
CA ASN A 17 17.79 -21.78 -14.86
C ASN A 17 17.77 -20.37 -14.26
N ILE A 18 16.65 -19.99 -13.65
CA ILE A 18 16.44 -18.66 -13.04
C ILE A 18 16.90 -18.64 -11.57
N LYS A 19 17.28 -19.81 -11.01
CA LYS A 19 17.65 -20.01 -9.61
C LYS A 19 16.58 -19.47 -8.65
N CYS A 20 15.32 -19.81 -8.93
CA CYS A 20 14.17 -19.42 -8.11
C CYS A 20 13.37 -20.65 -7.67
N GLY A 21 12.48 -20.48 -6.69
CA GLY A 21 11.60 -21.55 -6.23
C GLY A 21 10.62 -22.00 -7.32
N LYS A 22 10.33 -23.31 -7.39
CA LYS A 22 9.32 -23.86 -8.31
C LYS A 22 7.94 -23.22 -8.08
N THR A 23 7.59 -22.95 -6.82
CA THR A 23 6.36 -22.24 -6.43
C THR A 23 6.34 -20.82 -6.99
N THR A 24 7.45 -20.09 -6.95
CA THR A 24 7.57 -18.75 -7.54
C THR A 24 7.26 -18.75 -9.03
N VAL A 25 7.77 -19.74 -9.77
CA VAL A 25 7.47 -19.89 -11.20
C VAL A 25 5.97 -20.11 -11.41
N HIS A 26 5.38 -21.04 -10.66
CA HIS A 26 3.95 -21.34 -10.72
C HIS A 26 3.08 -20.12 -10.39
N ASP A 27 3.37 -19.41 -9.30
CA ASP A 27 2.62 -18.23 -8.87
C ASP A 27 2.74 -17.08 -9.87
N THR A 28 3.89 -16.94 -10.53
CA THR A 28 4.09 -15.95 -11.59
C THR A 28 3.23 -16.27 -12.81
N LEU A 29 3.18 -17.54 -13.24
CA LEU A 29 2.35 -17.98 -14.36
C LEU A 29 0.85 -17.86 -14.04
N LYS A 30 0.43 -18.28 -12.84
CA LYS A 30 -0.95 -18.15 -12.37
C LYS A 30 -1.38 -16.68 -12.34
N ARG A 31 -0.52 -15.80 -11.82
CA ARG A 31 -0.77 -14.35 -11.80
C ARG A 31 -0.87 -13.76 -13.20
N TYR A 32 0.00 -14.20 -14.12
CA TYR A 32 -0.06 -13.76 -15.52
C TYR A 32 -1.35 -14.21 -16.20
N ALA A 33 -1.82 -15.44 -15.97
CA ALA A 33 -3.09 -15.92 -16.51
C ALA A 33 -4.30 -15.11 -16.00
N GLN A 34 -4.23 -14.59 -14.77
CA GLN A 34 -5.30 -13.79 -14.16
C GLN A 34 -5.27 -12.31 -14.57
N THR A 35 -4.09 -11.69 -14.58
CA THR A 35 -3.94 -10.24 -14.75
C THR A 35 -3.49 -9.87 -16.17
N GLY A 36 -2.91 -10.79 -16.94
CA GLY A 36 -2.26 -10.51 -18.23
C GLY A 36 -0.96 -9.71 -18.11
N SER A 37 -0.51 -9.43 -16.88
CA SER A 37 0.67 -8.59 -16.61
C SER A 37 1.75 -9.37 -15.86
N THR A 38 3.00 -9.09 -16.22
CA THR A 38 4.18 -9.59 -15.51
C THR A 38 4.53 -8.75 -14.28
N MET A 39 3.92 -7.57 -14.14
CA MET A 39 4.18 -6.69 -13.02
C MET A 39 3.58 -7.27 -11.74
N PRO A 40 4.34 -7.28 -10.63
CA PRO A 40 3.79 -7.69 -9.35
C PRO A 40 2.69 -6.73 -8.92
N ARG A 41 1.67 -7.25 -8.25
CA ARG A 41 0.64 -6.41 -7.64
C ARG A 41 1.31 -5.55 -6.57
N LYS A 42 1.08 -4.24 -6.60
CA LYS A 42 1.52 -3.34 -5.54
C LYS A 42 0.90 -3.81 -4.21
N CYS A 43 1.74 -4.03 -3.20
CA CYS A 43 1.26 -4.30 -1.86
C CYS A 43 0.44 -3.08 -1.41
N PRO A 44 -0.85 -3.24 -1.06
CA PRO A 44 -1.61 -2.13 -0.53
C PRO A 44 -0.93 -1.68 0.75
N GLY A 45 -0.54 -0.41 0.79
CA GLY A 45 -0.05 0.21 2.01
C GLY A 45 -1.16 0.28 3.07
N PRO A 46 -0.82 0.73 4.28
CA PRO A 46 -1.82 1.01 5.30
C PRO A 46 -2.91 1.94 4.75
N LYS A 47 -4.15 1.73 5.19
CA LYS A 47 -5.28 2.60 4.81
C LYS A 47 -4.98 4.03 5.27
N SER A 48 -5.34 5.00 4.45
CA SER A 48 -5.24 6.42 4.82
C SER A 48 -6.03 6.69 6.10
N ILE A 49 -5.42 7.40 7.04
CA ILE A 49 -6.07 7.86 8.28
C ILE A 49 -7.14 8.91 7.96
N PHE A 50 -6.91 9.71 6.92
CA PHE A 50 -7.83 10.75 6.49
C PHE A 50 -8.76 10.25 5.39
N ASN A 51 -10.04 10.59 5.52
CA ASN A 51 -11.01 10.46 4.45
C ASN A 51 -10.65 11.40 3.28
N LYS A 52 -11.08 11.07 2.06
CA LYS A 52 -10.79 11.89 0.86
C LYS A 52 -11.21 13.36 1.03
N SER A 53 -12.38 13.61 1.62
CA SER A 53 -12.85 14.98 1.91
C SER A 53 -11.90 15.75 2.83
N ALA A 54 -11.43 15.11 3.90
CA ALA A 54 -10.47 15.72 4.82
C ALA A 54 -9.12 15.96 4.15
N LEU A 55 -8.69 15.06 3.25
CA LEU A 55 -7.46 15.24 2.48
C LEU A 55 -7.55 16.42 1.50
N GLU A 56 -8.70 16.63 0.86
CA GLU A 56 -8.93 17.78 -0.02
C GLU A 56 -8.96 19.11 0.76
N GLU A 57 -9.56 19.12 1.96
CA GLU A 57 -9.47 20.28 2.85
C GLU A 57 -8.03 20.56 3.28
N LEU A 58 -7.28 19.52 3.67
CA LEU A 58 -5.86 19.64 4.00
C LEU A 58 -5.03 20.19 2.84
N ARG A 59 -5.33 19.78 1.61
CA ARG A 59 -4.61 20.21 0.40
C ARG A 59 -4.82 21.70 0.11
N LYS A 60 -5.98 22.27 0.47
CA LYS A 60 -6.28 23.70 0.34
C LYS A 60 -5.49 24.59 1.31
N ILE A 61 -5.00 24.02 2.42
CA ILE A 61 -4.30 24.78 3.47
C ILE A 61 -2.81 25.03 3.12
N GLY A 62 -2.27 24.35 2.10
CA GLY A 62 -0.89 24.54 1.63
C GLY A 62 0.14 23.63 2.32
N PRO A 63 1.44 23.77 2.00
CA PRO A 63 2.48 22.85 2.45
C PRO A 63 2.57 22.82 3.99
N ILE A 64 2.53 21.60 4.52
CA ILE A 64 2.41 21.31 5.95
C ILE A 64 3.73 21.64 6.63
N VAL A 65 3.81 22.82 7.23
CA VAL A 65 4.76 23.10 8.31
C VAL A 65 3.95 23.48 9.55
N PRO A 66 3.91 22.63 10.60
CA PRO A 66 3.18 22.95 11.82
C PRO A 66 3.91 24.08 12.56
N ILE A 67 3.50 25.33 12.32
CA ILE A 67 3.93 26.47 13.13
C ILE A 67 2.85 26.72 14.18
N ARG A 68 3.21 26.44 15.45
CA ARG A 68 2.35 26.26 16.64
C ARG A 68 1.48 27.46 17.05
N SER A 69 1.44 28.52 16.26
CA SER A 69 0.76 29.79 16.55
C SER A 69 0.04 30.39 15.33
N THR A 70 0.02 29.67 14.20
CA THR A 70 -0.67 30.12 12.99
C THR A 70 -2.12 29.65 13.00
N ILE A 71 -3.01 30.42 12.38
CA ILE A 71 -4.44 30.13 12.19
C ILE A 71 -4.62 28.71 11.62
N ASN A 72 -3.68 28.28 10.77
CA ASN A 72 -3.62 26.94 10.21
C ASN A 72 -3.38 25.87 11.30
N GLY A 73 -2.47 26.10 12.24
CA GLY A 73 -2.19 25.22 13.39
C GLY A 73 -3.40 24.91 14.28
N GLU A 74 -4.28 25.89 14.48
CA GLU A 74 -5.50 25.71 15.27
C GLU A 74 -6.55 24.86 14.52
N VAL A 75 -6.68 25.05 13.21
CA VAL A 75 -7.52 24.20 12.34
C VAL A 75 -7.00 22.75 12.33
N TYR A 76 -5.67 22.56 12.29
CA TYR A 76 -5.07 21.21 12.37
C TYR A 76 -5.33 20.52 13.71
N THR A 77 -5.17 21.22 14.84
CA THR A 77 -5.45 20.62 16.16
C THR A 77 -6.92 20.22 16.28
N LYS A 78 -7.86 21.01 15.74
CA LYS A 78 -9.28 20.65 15.67
C LYS A 78 -9.52 19.42 14.76
N LEU A 79 -8.88 19.36 13.60
CA LEU A 79 -9.03 18.23 12.66
C LEU A 79 -8.43 16.92 13.21
N ILE A 80 -7.22 16.98 13.76
CA ILE A 80 -6.55 15.84 14.41
C ILE A 80 -7.34 15.40 15.65
N ARG A 81 -7.82 16.31 16.50
CA ARG A 81 -8.68 15.94 17.62
C ARG A 81 -9.98 15.27 17.16
N ARG A 82 -10.61 15.77 16.09
CA ARG A 82 -11.89 15.25 15.60
C ARG A 82 -11.77 13.90 14.93
N HIS A 83 -10.70 13.67 14.16
CA HIS A 83 -10.56 12.47 13.33
C HIS A 83 -9.50 11.50 13.84
N ALA A 84 -8.38 11.99 14.37
CA ALA A 84 -7.29 11.15 14.81
C ALA A 84 -7.44 10.64 16.24
N ILE A 85 -8.06 11.36 17.19
CA ILE A 85 -8.30 10.80 18.55
C ILE A 85 -9.16 9.55 18.47
N PHE A 86 -10.25 9.59 17.68
CA PHE A 86 -11.11 8.43 17.49
C PHE A 86 -10.36 7.24 16.85
N ALA A 87 -9.50 7.51 15.87
CA ALA A 87 -8.68 6.47 15.23
C ALA A 87 -7.56 5.95 16.14
N ILE A 88 -6.93 6.81 16.95
CA ILE A 88 -5.85 6.45 17.89
C ILE A 88 -6.42 5.63 19.06
N CYS A 89 -7.60 6.00 19.60
CA CYS A 89 -8.29 5.22 20.63
C CYS A 89 -8.72 3.83 20.14
N GLN A 90 -8.86 3.61 18.83
CA GLN A 90 -9.14 2.29 18.25
C GLN A 90 -7.88 1.45 17.99
N LEU A 91 -6.70 2.08 17.90
CA LEU A 91 -5.42 1.41 17.62
C LEU A 91 -4.62 1.08 18.88
N VAL A 92 -4.94 1.71 20.01
CA VAL A 92 -4.39 1.34 21.33
C VAL A 92 -5.34 0.33 21.96
N PRO A 93 -5.01 -0.97 22.01
CA PRO A 93 -5.80 -1.90 22.80
C PRO A 93 -5.75 -1.41 24.26
N ASN A 94 -6.93 -1.22 24.86
CA ASN A 94 -7.04 -0.95 26.28
C ASN A 94 -6.31 -2.07 27.03
N GLY A 95 -5.14 -1.76 27.58
CA GLY A 95 -4.48 -2.62 28.55
C GLY A 95 -5.32 -2.59 29.82
N GLN A 96 -6.12 -3.65 30.00
CA GLN A 96 -6.52 -4.15 31.31
C GLN A 96 -5.57 -5.27 31.71
#